data_AF-A0A495J9P0-F1
#
_entry.id   AF-A0A495J9P0-F1
#
_cell.length_a   1.000
_cell.length_b   1.000
_cell.length_c   1.000
_cell.angle_alpha   90.00
_cell.angle_beta   90.00
_cell.angle_gamma   90.00
#
_symmetry.space_group_name_H-M   'P 1'
#
loop_
_entity.id
_entity.type
_entity.pdbx_description
1 polymer ?
#
loop_
_entity_poly.entity_id
_entity_poly.type
_entity_poly.pdbx_seq_one_letter_code
_entity_poly.pdbx_strand_id
1 'polypeptide(L)'
;MINDLTEMKQFGFNTIKYYGPCIYDHNILKAAHEQGLKVNYSFWIPDDLAFLSNKDAMDNLSAKVIRTVNNLHNNHDILAWELGNTPLQTLSLYYYKPDLLYKQDEYIRWLQTLVSAIKKADPARAVCLDVRVDNSLVSTTEKLHQLIPQIDFFGLVADQVSAGAEQIGELKVPYFYSYIDALNYLKFPESNTGAFITNWQDEETYSFVTFNGLKDKWGRNKFELRQLANRWQRLTLPRALPPVRILVPAVTTVANTALTYHAIINHNGLWGLAGATEGLEFKWVLVKVDAFDNALSMKFLGTGPQVTVSMPENPIANRLYLYVSRGNDVQIIKSKLGL
;
A
#
# COMPACT_ATOMS: atom_id res chain seq x y z
N MET A 1 12.58 10.97 7.56
CA MET A 1 11.83 10.40 8.71
C MET A 1 11.16 11.48 9.56
N ILE A 2 11.86 12.30 10.36
CA ILE A 2 11.19 13.33 11.21
C ILE A 2 10.36 14.31 10.38
N ASN A 3 10.92 14.82 9.28
CA ASN A 3 10.19 15.72 8.37
C ASN A 3 8.94 15.05 7.78
N ASP A 4 9.04 13.76 7.42
CA ASP A 4 7.91 13.00 6.88
C ASP A 4 6.78 12.85 7.92
N LEU A 5 7.12 12.48 9.16
CA LEU A 5 6.14 12.37 10.25
C LEU A 5 5.49 13.72 10.59
N THR A 6 6.27 14.81 10.51
CA THR A 6 5.75 16.17 10.69
C THR A 6 4.73 16.50 9.61
N GLU A 7 5.07 16.22 8.35
CA GLU A 7 4.21 16.47 7.20
C GLU A 7 2.95 15.59 7.24
N MET A 8 3.08 14.30 7.56
CA MET A 8 1.94 13.40 7.81
C MET A 8 0.94 14.03 8.79
N LYS A 9 1.41 14.55 9.93
CA LYS A 9 0.54 15.19 10.91
C LYS A 9 -0.17 16.43 10.36
N GLN A 10 0.52 17.24 9.56
CA GLN A 10 -0.06 18.41 8.89
C GLN A 10 -1.17 18.04 7.89
N PHE A 11 -1.11 16.84 7.30
CA PHE A 11 -2.14 16.32 6.41
C PHE A 11 -3.23 15.50 7.13
N GLY A 12 -3.19 15.41 8.45
CA GLY A 12 -4.22 14.75 9.26
C GLY A 12 -4.00 13.29 9.59
N PHE A 13 -2.83 12.75 9.28
CA PHE A 13 -2.45 11.45 9.80
C PHE A 13 -2.15 11.57 11.30
N ASN A 14 -2.67 10.61 12.08
CA ASN A 14 -2.48 10.56 13.53
C ASN A 14 -1.75 9.29 14.00
N THR A 15 -1.58 8.31 13.11
CA THR A 15 -1.03 6.99 13.41
C THR A 15 -0.19 6.50 12.23
N ILE A 16 0.94 5.86 12.51
CA ILE A 16 1.73 5.13 11.52
C ILE A 16 1.61 3.63 11.76
N LYS A 17 1.63 2.85 10.68
CA LYS A 17 1.81 1.39 10.73
C LYS A 17 3.29 1.09 10.61
N TYR A 18 3.82 0.24 11.47
CA TYR A 18 5.24 -0.10 11.48
C TYR A 18 5.45 -1.59 11.69
N TYR A 19 6.20 -2.22 10.80
CA TYR A 19 6.56 -3.63 10.92
C TYR A 19 7.86 -3.81 11.70
N GLY A 20 7.77 -4.53 12.82
CA GLY A 20 8.90 -4.88 13.66
C GLY A 20 8.84 -6.33 14.14
N PRO A 21 9.76 -6.75 15.01
CA PRO A 21 10.90 -5.97 15.51
C PRO A 21 12.09 -5.95 14.54
N CYS A 22 12.79 -4.82 14.48
CA CYS A 22 14.04 -4.64 13.76
C CYS A 22 14.98 -3.62 14.47
N ILE A 23 16.16 -3.38 13.89
CA ILE A 23 17.17 -2.48 14.48
C ILE A 23 16.72 -1.01 14.58
N TYR A 24 15.63 -0.63 13.91
CA TYR A 24 15.13 0.75 13.87
C TYR A 24 14.00 1.04 14.87
N ASP A 25 13.54 0.04 15.64
CA ASP A 25 12.37 0.15 16.52
C ASP A 25 12.47 1.36 17.45
N HIS A 26 13.62 1.55 18.11
CA HIS A 26 13.82 2.67 19.04
C HIS A 26 13.66 4.04 18.35
N ASN A 27 14.27 4.20 17.17
CA ASN A 27 14.25 5.47 16.46
C ASN A 27 12.87 5.80 15.91
N ILE A 28 12.14 4.79 15.40
CA ILE A 28 10.79 4.97 14.88
C ILE A 28 9.82 5.33 16.01
N LEU A 29 9.84 4.57 17.10
CA LEU A 29 8.96 4.82 18.26
C LEU A 29 9.24 6.18 18.88
N LYS A 30 10.53 6.55 19.03
CA LYS A 30 10.92 7.87 19.54
C LYS A 30 10.44 9.00 18.62
N ALA A 31 10.64 8.87 17.31
CA ALA A 31 10.20 9.90 16.37
C ALA A 31 8.67 10.02 16.32
N ALA A 32 7.93 8.91 16.39
CA ALA A 32 6.47 8.94 16.49
C ALA A 32 6.02 9.69 17.76
N HIS A 33 6.64 9.40 18.91
CA HIS A 33 6.40 10.10 20.18
C HIS A 33 6.64 11.62 20.06
N GLU A 34 7.81 12.02 19.56
CA GLU A 34 8.20 13.42 19.41
C GLU A 34 7.25 14.20 18.48
N GLN A 35 6.69 13.53 17.48
CA GLN A 35 5.70 14.12 16.58
C GLN A 35 4.25 13.95 17.08
N GLY A 36 4.03 13.27 18.21
CA GLY A 36 2.69 12.99 18.74
C GLY A 36 1.83 12.16 17.81
N LEU A 37 2.43 11.20 17.10
CA LEU A 37 1.77 10.17 16.31
C LEU A 37 1.72 8.87 17.12
N LYS A 38 0.62 8.12 16.96
CA LYS A 38 0.53 6.75 17.48
C LYS A 38 1.16 5.74 16.52
N VAL A 39 1.44 4.56 17.03
CA VAL A 39 2.04 3.46 16.27
C VAL A 39 1.15 2.24 16.38
N ASN A 40 0.70 1.73 15.24
CA ASN A 40 0.19 0.38 15.16
C ASN A 40 1.37 -0.55 14.86
N TYR A 41 1.76 -1.33 15.86
CA TYR A 41 2.99 -2.12 15.82
C TYR A 41 2.68 -3.50 15.27
N SER A 42 3.15 -3.76 14.05
CA SER A 42 2.81 -4.95 13.29
C SER A 42 3.95 -5.96 13.27
N PHE A 43 3.60 -7.24 13.35
CA PHE A 43 4.51 -8.37 13.18
C PHE A 43 4.22 -9.01 11.83
N TRP A 44 5.24 -9.14 10.97
CA TRP A 44 5.10 -9.82 9.69
C TRP A 44 5.12 -11.33 9.89
N ILE A 45 4.03 -12.01 9.56
CA ILE A 45 3.98 -13.48 9.51
C ILE A 45 4.45 -13.92 8.12
N PRO A 46 5.50 -14.74 7.99
CA PRO A 46 5.88 -15.30 6.69
C PRO A 46 4.76 -16.18 6.13
N ASP A 47 4.51 -16.10 4.83
CA ASP A 47 3.45 -16.82 4.12
C ASP A 47 3.98 -17.94 3.21
N ASP A 48 5.28 -18.22 3.25
CA ASP A 48 5.91 -19.25 2.46
C ASP A 48 5.69 -20.67 3.06
N LEU A 49 5.76 -21.68 2.17
CA LEU A 49 5.56 -23.08 2.53
C LEU A 49 6.57 -23.58 3.58
N ALA A 50 7.79 -23.05 3.59
CA ALA A 50 8.82 -23.48 4.51
C ALA A 50 8.52 -23.03 5.94
N PHE A 51 7.99 -21.82 6.12
CA PHE A 51 7.45 -21.36 7.41
C PHE A 51 6.22 -22.18 7.83
N LEU A 52 5.24 -22.32 6.94
CA LEU A 52 3.96 -22.99 7.23
C LEU A 52 4.09 -24.48 7.59
N SER A 53 5.15 -25.13 7.11
CA SER A 53 5.41 -26.54 7.40
C SER A 53 6.38 -26.76 8.56
N ASN A 54 6.93 -25.70 9.15
CA ASN A 54 7.98 -25.77 10.17
C ASN A 54 7.50 -25.24 11.52
N LYS A 55 7.18 -26.16 12.42
CA LYS A 55 6.74 -25.84 13.79
C LYS A 55 7.77 -25.00 14.56
N ASP A 56 9.07 -25.30 14.43
CA ASP A 56 10.12 -24.56 15.13
C ASP A 56 10.18 -23.11 14.62
N ALA A 57 9.96 -22.88 13.32
CA ALA A 57 9.90 -21.53 12.76
C ALA A 57 8.71 -20.74 13.35
N MET A 58 7.55 -21.37 13.47
CA MET A 58 6.35 -20.78 14.07
C MET A 58 6.54 -20.50 15.58
N ASP A 59 7.16 -21.41 16.32
CA ASP A 59 7.45 -21.26 17.74
C ASP A 59 8.52 -20.17 17.99
N ASN A 60 9.53 -20.07 17.13
CA ASN A 60 10.52 -19.00 17.15
C ASN A 60 9.92 -17.63 16.87
N LEU A 61 8.99 -17.53 15.91
CA LEU A 61 8.26 -16.28 15.65
C LEU A 61 7.43 -15.90 16.88
N SER A 62 6.68 -16.83 17.47
CA SER A 62 5.93 -16.59 18.70
C SER A 62 6.82 -16.07 19.83
N ALA A 63 7.97 -16.71 20.07
CA ALA A 63 8.91 -16.27 21.10
C ALA A 63 9.47 -14.86 20.81
N LYS A 64 9.70 -14.51 19.54
CA LYS A 64 10.13 -13.17 19.11
C LYS A 64 9.04 -12.12 19.37
N VAL A 65 7.79 -12.42 19.01
CA VAL A 65 6.63 -11.55 19.23
C VAL A 65 6.43 -11.30 20.72
N ILE A 66 6.33 -12.35 21.54
CA ILE A 66 6.08 -12.21 22.99
C ILE A 66 7.19 -11.46 23.69
N ARG A 67 8.46 -11.69 23.32
CA ARG A 67 9.59 -10.90 23.85
C ARG A 67 9.45 -9.42 23.51
N THR A 68 9.04 -9.10 22.28
CA THR A 68 8.86 -7.72 21.83
C THR A 68 7.72 -7.04 22.60
N VAL A 69 6.58 -7.71 22.76
CA VAL A 69 5.44 -7.22 23.56
C VAL A 69 5.88 -6.96 25.00
N ASN A 70 6.56 -7.92 25.66
CA ASN A 70 7.09 -7.75 27.02
C ASN A 70 8.12 -6.61 27.14
N ASN A 71 8.83 -6.26 26.07
CA ASN A 71 9.79 -5.16 26.11
C ASN A 71 9.13 -3.79 25.88
N LEU A 72 8.00 -3.77 25.18
CA LEU A 72 7.38 -2.54 24.66
C LEU A 72 5.99 -2.24 25.24
N HIS A 73 5.41 -3.10 26.08
CA HIS A 73 4.08 -2.88 26.66
C HIS A 73 3.96 -1.60 27.50
N ASN A 74 5.07 -1.04 28.00
CA ASN A 74 5.05 0.25 28.71
C ASN A 74 5.09 1.47 27.76
N ASN A 75 5.23 1.28 26.45
CA ASN A 75 5.26 2.38 25.48
C ASN A 75 3.83 2.82 25.09
N HIS A 76 3.36 3.91 25.67
CA HIS A 76 2.00 4.44 25.44
C HIS A 76 1.73 5.00 24.04
N ASP A 77 2.72 5.06 23.16
CA ASP A 77 2.51 5.45 21.76
C ASP A 77 2.13 4.29 20.87
N ILE A 78 2.35 3.06 21.32
CA ILE A 78 1.82 1.87 20.67
C ILE A 78 0.32 1.79 20.96
N LEU A 79 -0.49 1.80 19.89
CA LEU A 79 -1.95 1.72 19.95
C LEU A 79 -2.44 0.27 20.04
N ALA A 80 -1.85 -0.61 19.22
CA ALA A 80 -2.25 -2.01 19.08
C ALA A 80 -1.07 -2.89 18.63
N TRP A 81 -1.22 -4.19 18.86
CA TRP A 81 -0.35 -5.25 18.35
C TRP A 81 -1.02 -5.92 17.17
N GLU A 82 -0.45 -5.78 15.97
CA GLU A 82 -1.04 -6.36 14.77
C GLU A 82 -0.24 -7.58 14.29
N LEU A 83 -0.94 -8.65 13.99
CA LEU A 83 -0.41 -9.82 13.28
C LEU A 83 -0.72 -9.65 11.80
N GLY A 84 0.28 -9.19 11.05
CA GLY A 84 0.16 -8.87 9.62
C GLY A 84 0.56 -10.03 8.71
N ASN A 85 0.11 -9.97 7.46
CA ASN A 85 0.38 -10.97 6.40
C ASN A 85 -0.07 -12.40 6.76
N THR A 86 -1.36 -12.57 7.07
CA THR A 86 -1.90 -13.86 7.51
C THR A 86 -2.08 -14.84 6.32
N PRO A 87 -1.34 -15.97 6.26
CA PRO A 87 -1.40 -16.92 5.14
C PRO A 87 -2.68 -17.76 5.06
N LEU A 88 -3.62 -17.60 5.99
CA LEU A 88 -4.78 -18.50 6.11
C LEU A 88 -5.60 -18.61 4.81
N GLN A 89 -5.82 -17.49 4.12
CA GLN A 89 -6.57 -17.43 2.87
C GLN A 89 -5.75 -17.93 1.66
N THR A 90 -4.41 -17.87 1.74
CA THR A 90 -3.50 -18.28 0.67
C THR A 90 -3.04 -19.73 0.77
N LEU A 91 -3.32 -20.43 1.89
CA LEU A 91 -3.00 -21.86 2.05
C LEU A 91 -3.55 -22.76 0.93
N SER A 92 -4.66 -22.36 0.32
CA SER A 92 -5.26 -23.08 -0.82
C SER A 92 -4.38 -23.09 -2.08
N LEU A 93 -3.38 -22.21 -2.16
CA LEU A 93 -2.39 -22.20 -3.23
C LEU A 93 -1.35 -23.33 -3.09
N TYR A 94 -1.18 -23.86 -1.87
CA TYR A 94 -0.15 -24.86 -1.56
C TYR A 94 -0.71 -26.25 -1.25
N TYR A 95 -1.95 -26.33 -0.76
CA TYR A 95 -2.56 -27.58 -0.30
C TYR A 95 -3.93 -27.82 -0.94
N TYR A 96 -4.19 -29.08 -1.28
CA TYR A 96 -5.50 -29.56 -1.72
C TYR A 96 -6.30 -30.16 -0.55
N LYS A 97 -7.61 -30.32 -0.71
CA LYS A 97 -8.43 -31.04 0.29
C LYS A 97 -8.10 -32.54 0.24
N PRO A 98 -8.03 -33.25 1.39
CA PRO A 98 -8.38 -32.78 2.74
C PRO A 98 -7.24 -32.07 3.50
N ASP A 99 -5.99 -32.18 3.06
CA ASP A 99 -4.80 -31.64 3.74
C ASP A 99 -4.88 -30.15 4.06
N LEU A 100 -5.48 -29.38 3.16
CA LEU A 100 -5.76 -27.95 3.36
C LEU A 100 -6.48 -27.68 4.69
N LEU A 101 -7.48 -28.50 5.04
CA LEU A 101 -8.26 -28.30 6.26
C LEU A 101 -7.40 -28.56 7.50
N TYR A 102 -6.58 -29.61 7.48
CA TYR A 102 -5.65 -29.91 8.56
C TYR A 102 -4.64 -28.77 8.76
N LYS A 103 -4.11 -28.21 7.67
CA LYS A 103 -3.16 -27.09 7.72
C LYS A 103 -3.78 -25.80 8.21
N GLN A 104 -5.01 -25.50 7.80
CA GLN A 104 -5.76 -24.37 8.35
C GLN A 104 -5.99 -24.52 9.85
N ASP A 105 -6.35 -25.72 10.32
CA ASP A 105 -6.59 -25.97 11.75
C ASP A 105 -5.30 -25.91 12.59
N GLU A 106 -4.18 -26.43 12.09
CA GLU A 106 -2.86 -26.29 12.71
C GLU A 106 -2.47 -24.81 12.86
N TYR A 107 -2.62 -24.04 11.78
CA TYR A 107 -2.32 -22.61 11.79
C TYR A 107 -3.21 -21.83 12.78
N ILE A 108 -4.52 -22.10 12.79
CA ILE A 108 -5.46 -21.45 13.71
C ILE A 108 -5.13 -21.78 15.17
N ARG A 109 -4.76 -23.03 15.49
CA ARG A 109 -4.35 -23.41 16.87
C ARG A 109 -3.08 -22.69 17.32
N TRP A 110 -2.09 -22.57 16.43
CA TRP A 110 -0.90 -21.78 16.72
C TRP A 110 -1.26 -20.31 16.95
N LEU A 111 -2.07 -19.73 16.06
CA LEU A 111 -2.50 -18.34 16.15
C LEU A 111 -3.26 -18.07 17.46
N GLN A 112 -4.16 -18.98 17.85
CA GLN A 112 -4.89 -18.89 19.12
C GLN A 112 -3.94 -18.84 20.32
N THR A 113 -2.91 -19.69 20.31
CA THR A 113 -1.89 -19.73 21.36
C THR A 113 -1.09 -18.43 21.40
N LEU A 114 -0.69 -17.91 20.24
CA LEU A 114 0.03 -16.65 20.14
C LEU A 114 -0.80 -15.46 20.63
N VAL A 115 -2.04 -15.30 20.16
CA VAL A 115 -2.96 -14.23 20.58
C VAL A 115 -3.20 -14.29 22.10
N SER A 116 -3.41 -15.49 22.65
CA SER A 116 -3.55 -15.67 24.11
C SER A 116 -2.32 -15.22 24.87
N ALA A 117 -1.13 -15.54 24.37
CA ALA A 117 0.13 -15.14 24.99
C ALA A 117 0.36 -13.62 24.91
N ILE A 118 -0.01 -12.97 23.79
CA ILE A 118 0.06 -11.51 23.65
C ILE A 118 -0.87 -10.85 24.67
N LYS A 119 -2.15 -11.26 24.72
CA LYS A 119 -3.13 -10.72 25.68
C LYS A 119 -2.73 -10.92 27.14
N LYS A 120 -2.01 -12.00 27.45
CA LYS A 120 -1.44 -12.22 28.78
C LYS A 120 -0.28 -11.27 29.09
N ALA A 121 0.58 -11.01 28.11
CA ALA A 121 1.73 -10.10 28.26
C ALA A 121 1.31 -8.62 28.31
N ASP A 122 0.31 -8.25 27.53
CA ASP A 122 -0.24 -6.89 27.47
C ASP A 122 -1.77 -6.93 27.31
N PRO A 123 -2.53 -6.97 28.44
CA PRO A 123 -3.98 -7.03 28.40
C PRO A 123 -4.63 -5.69 28.01
N ALA A 124 -3.88 -4.58 28.02
CA ALA A 124 -4.42 -3.24 27.83
C ALA A 124 -4.62 -2.88 26.35
N ARG A 125 -3.80 -3.43 25.45
CA ARG A 125 -3.85 -3.10 24.02
C ARG A 125 -4.67 -4.10 23.22
N ALA A 126 -5.21 -3.60 22.11
CA ALA A 126 -5.86 -4.44 21.12
C ALA A 126 -4.82 -5.35 20.43
N VAL A 127 -5.25 -6.57 20.12
CA VAL A 127 -4.59 -7.52 19.24
C VAL A 127 -5.40 -7.56 17.95
N CYS A 128 -4.75 -7.19 16.86
CA CYS A 128 -5.34 -7.11 15.53
C CYS A 128 -4.79 -8.22 14.65
N LEU A 129 -5.59 -8.67 13.68
CA LEU A 129 -5.18 -9.69 12.71
C LEU A 129 -5.54 -9.24 11.30
N ASP A 130 -4.56 -9.25 10.40
CA ASP A 130 -4.80 -8.94 9.00
C ASP A 130 -5.59 -10.07 8.32
N VAL A 131 -6.56 -9.69 7.49
CA VAL A 131 -7.32 -10.57 6.61
C VAL A 131 -7.44 -9.92 5.24
N ARG A 132 -7.36 -10.72 4.19
CA ARG A 132 -7.45 -10.23 2.81
C ARG A 132 -8.91 -9.98 2.46
N VAL A 133 -9.18 -8.86 1.79
CA VAL A 133 -10.49 -8.61 1.20
C VAL A 133 -10.62 -9.46 -0.06
N ASP A 134 -11.47 -10.49 0.02
CA ASP A 134 -11.88 -11.36 -1.08
C ASP A 134 -13.29 -11.92 -0.80
N ASN A 135 -13.78 -12.81 -1.67
CA ASN A 135 -15.12 -13.39 -1.57
C ASN A 135 -15.32 -14.32 -0.35
N SER A 136 -14.25 -14.64 0.40
CA SER A 136 -14.30 -15.45 1.62
C SER A 136 -14.22 -14.62 2.90
N LEU A 137 -14.12 -13.29 2.80
CA LEU A 137 -13.86 -12.38 3.92
C LEU A 137 -14.81 -12.59 5.10
N VAL A 138 -16.14 -12.61 4.85
CA VAL A 138 -17.14 -12.82 5.92
C VAL A 138 -16.93 -14.17 6.59
N SER A 139 -16.86 -15.26 5.81
CA SER A 139 -16.68 -16.61 6.36
C SER A 139 -15.37 -16.77 7.14
N THR A 140 -14.30 -16.13 6.68
CA THR A 140 -12.97 -16.20 7.30
C THR A 140 -12.96 -15.46 8.64
N THR A 141 -13.50 -14.24 8.67
CA THR A 141 -13.55 -13.43 9.89
C THR A 141 -14.51 -14.02 10.93
N GLU A 142 -15.66 -14.54 10.52
CA GLU A 142 -16.59 -15.24 11.43
C GLU A 142 -15.93 -16.49 12.06
N LYS A 143 -15.27 -17.33 11.25
CA LYS A 143 -14.54 -18.50 11.74
C LYS A 143 -13.44 -18.10 12.73
N LEU A 144 -12.63 -17.09 12.40
CA LEU A 144 -11.54 -16.62 13.25
C LEU A 144 -12.07 -16.01 14.56
N HIS A 145 -13.13 -15.21 14.51
CA HIS A 145 -13.73 -14.61 15.69
C HIS A 145 -14.34 -15.66 16.61
N GLN A 146 -14.98 -16.70 16.06
CA GLN A 146 -15.52 -17.82 16.83
C GLN A 146 -14.43 -18.62 17.54
N LEU A 147 -13.32 -18.91 16.84
CA LEU A 147 -12.25 -19.76 17.37
C LEU A 147 -11.23 -18.99 18.24
N ILE A 148 -11.07 -17.69 17.99
CA ILE A 148 -10.11 -16.81 18.67
C ILE A 148 -10.81 -15.48 19.03
N PRO A 149 -11.75 -15.49 19.99
CA PRO A 149 -12.51 -14.29 20.38
C PRO A 149 -11.66 -13.19 21.02
N GLN A 150 -10.38 -13.45 21.28
CA GLN A 150 -9.39 -12.50 21.80
C GLN A 150 -8.81 -11.56 20.74
N ILE A 151 -9.11 -11.78 19.45
CA ILE A 151 -8.82 -10.82 18.38
C ILE A 151 -9.84 -9.69 18.51
N ASP A 152 -9.38 -8.47 18.79
CA ASP A 152 -10.26 -7.32 19.02
C ASP A 152 -10.73 -6.69 17.70
N PHE A 153 -9.84 -6.64 16.70
CA PHE A 153 -10.13 -6.05 15.38
C PHE A 153 -9.51 -6.85 14.24
N PHE A 154 -10.18 -6.87 13.11
CA PHE A 154 -9.65 -7.40 11.85
C PHE A 154 -9.11 -6.27 10.97
N GLY A 155 -7.85 -6.41 10.57
CA GLY A 155 -7.19 -5.49 9.64
C GLY A 155 -7.47 -5.89 8.20
N LEU A 156 -8.25 -5.10 7.46
CA LEU A 156 -8.59 -5.40 6.08
C LEU A 156 -7.44 -5.02 5.14
N VAL A 157 -6.89 -6.02 4.45
CA VAL A 157 -5.91 -5.85 3.37
C VAL A 157 -6.67 -5.78 2.04
N ALA A 158 -6.86 -4.56 1.56
CA ALA A 158 -7.70 -4.18 0.42
C ALA A 158 -6.84 -3.71 -0.77
N ASP A 159 -5.89 -4.55 -1.19
CA ASP A 159 -4.96 -4.26 -2.30
C ASP A 159 -5.59 -4.42 -3.70
N GLN A 160 -6.70 -5.17 -3.80
CA GLN A 160 -7.43 -5.48 -5.02
C GLN A 160 -8.94 -5.32 -4.81
N VAL A 161 -9.38 -4.11 -4.46
CA VAL A 161 -10.74 -3.79 -3.98
C VAL A 161 -11.88 -4.30 -4.87
N SER A 162 -11.65 -4.62 -6.15
CA SER A 162 -12.69 -5.19 -7.02
C SER A 162 -13.18 -6.58 -6.61
N ALA A 163 -12.39 -7.37 -5.87
CA ALA A 163 -12.80 -8.69 -5.41
C ALA A 163 -13.27 -8.62 -3.94
N GLY A 164 -14.57 -8.71 -3.69
CA GLY A 164 -15.12 -8.80 -2.34
C GLY A 164 -15.35 -7.47 -1.60
N ALA A 165 -15.38 -6.32 -2.29
CA ALA A 165 -15.73 -5.04 -1.66
C ALA A 165 -17.14 -5.07 -1.03
N GLU A 166 -18.08 -5.78 -1.66
CA GLU A 166 -19.43 -5.99 -1.14
C GLU A 166 -19.43 -6.72 0.21
N GLN A 167 -18.45 -7.62 0.44
CA GLN A 167 -18.34 -8.39 1.68
C GLN A 167 -18.04 -7.51 2.89
N ILE A 168 -17.40 -6.34 2.70
CA ILE A 168 -17.06 -5.42 3.79
C ILE A 168 -18.33 -4.91 4.49
N GLY A 169 -19.41 -4.66 3.73
CA GLY A 169 -20.68 -4.19 4.28
C GLY A 169 -21.43 -5.25 5.10
N GLU A 170 -21.05 -6.53 4.96
CA GLU A 170 -21.67 -7.66 5.63
C GLU A 170 -20.93 -8.08 6.92
N LEU A 171 -19.76 -7.48 7.19
CA LEU A 171 -18.95 -7.79 8.37
C LEU A 171 -19.67 -7.42 9.68
N LYS A 172 -19.72 -8.40 10.60
CA LYS A 172 -20.29 -8.24 11.96
C LYS A 172 -19.22 -8.14 13.05
N VAL A 173 -17.95 -8.10 12.64
CA VAL A 173 -16.79 -7.98 13.53
C VAL A 173 -16.19 -6.59 13.43
N PRO A 174 -15.53 -6.08 14.48
CA PRO A 174 -14.81 -4.81 14.40
C PRO A 174 -13.66 -4.92 13.40
N TYR A 175 -13.49 -3.90 12.56
CA TYR A 175 -12.45 -3.87 11.55
C TYR A 175 -11.90 -2.46 11.30
N PHE A 176 -10.75 -2.40 10.63
CA PHE A 176 -10.14 -1.19 10.07
C PHE A 176 -9.47 -1.55 8.74
N TYR A 177 -9.16 -0.56 7.90
CA TYR A 177 -8.36 -0.81 6.70
C TYR A 177 -6.88 -0.86 7.07
N SER A 178 -6.32 -2.06 7.11
CA SER A 178 -4.91 -2.27 7.46
C SER A 178 -3.96 -1.97 6.31
N TYR A 179 -4.47 -2.05 5.08
CA TYR A 179 -3.75 -1.68 3.87
C TYR A 179 -4.77 -1.34 2.77
N ILE A 180 -4.81 -0.09 2.31
CA ILE A 180 -5.66 0.36 1.20
C ILE A 180 -4.99 1.54 0.48
N ASP A 181 -5.04 1.60 -0.85
CA ASP A 181 -4.50 2.75 -1.57
C ASP A 181 -5.45 3.94 -1.48
N ALA A 182 -4.90 5.14 -1.63
CA ALA A 182 -5.65 6.38 -1.44
C ALA A 182 -6.84 6.49 -2.39
N LEU A 183 -6.70 6.10 -3.67
CA LEU A 183 -7.77 6.18 -4.65
C LEU A 183 -8.93 5.26 -4.28
N ASN A 184 -8.64 4.02 -3.87
CA ASN A 184 -9.66 3.10 -3.45
C ASN A 184 -10.33 3.51 -2.14
N TYR A 185 -9.58 4.00 -1.16
CA TYR A 185 -10.15 4.54 0.08
C TYR A 185 -11.10 5.72 -0.19
N LEU A 186 -10.72 6.61 -1.10
CA LEU A 186 -11.52 7.77 -1.46
C LEU A 186 -12.84 7.43 -2.16
N LYS A 187 -12.99 6.23 -2.73
CA LYS A 187 -14.27 5.75 -3.32
C LYS A 187 -15.31 5.39 -2.27
N PHE A 188 -14.90 5.01 -1.07
CA PHE A 188 -15.83 4.72 0.01
C PHE A 188 -16.46 6.01 0.56
N PRO A 189 -17.73 5.94 1.02
CA PRO A 189 -18.35 7.01 1.78
C PRO A 189 -17.48 7.43 2.98
N GLU A 190 -17.64 8.67 3.44
CA GLU A 190 -17.00 9.10 4.69
C GLU A 190 -17.45 8.17 5.83
N SER A 191 -16.48 7.59 6.53
CA SER A 191 -16.70 6.70 7.66
C SER A 191 -15.68 7.00 8.75
N ASN A 192 -16.03 6.62 9.98
CA ASN A 192 -15.11 6.71 11.12
C ASN A 192 -14.19 5.48 11.23
N THR A 193 -14.21 4.60 10.23
CA THR A 193 -13.36 3.40 10.20
C THR A 193 -11.91 3.83 10.01
N GLY A 194 -11.04 3.40 10.92
CA GLY A 194 -9.60 3.64 10.84
C GLY A 194 -9.02 3.08 9.54
N ALA A 195 -7.99 3.74 8.99
CA ALA A 195 -7.34 3.30 7.76
C ALA A 195 -5.85 3.62 7.76
N PHE A 196 -5.07 2.68 7.22
CA PHE A 196 -3.68 2.87 6.83
C PHE A 196 -3.60 2.92 5.31
N ILE A 197 -3.16 4.07 4.82
CA ILE A 197 -2.94 4.27 3.39
C ILE A 197 -1.59 3.65 3.01
N THR A 198 -1.57 2.88 1.92
CA THR A 198 -0.45 2.01 1.51
C THR A 198 0.94 2.55 1.80
N ASN A 199 1.31 3.68 1.18
CA ASN A 199 2.66 4.23 1.25
C ASN A 199 2.64 5.76 1.34
N TRP A 200 3.58 6.32 2.09
CA TRP A 200 3.79 7.76 2.14
C TRP A 200 4.39 8.30 0.84
N GLN A 201 5.37 7.58 0.29
CA GLN A 201 6.11 7.98 -0.89
C GLN A 201 6.29 6.77 -1.82
N ASP A 202 6.32 7.02 -3.12
CA ASP A 202 6.76 6.02 -4.11
C ASP A 202 8.19 5.57 -3.80
N GLU A 203 8.41 4.26 -3.90
CA GLU A 203 9.68 3.61 -3.61
C GLU A 203 10.38 3.18 -4.89
N GLU A 204 11.71 3.23 -4.88
CA GLU A 204 12.55 2.66 -5.93
C GLU A 204 13.72 1.95 -5.26
N THR A 205 13.80 0.64 -5.50
CA THR A 205 14.91 -0.19 -5.10
C THR A 205 15.62 -0.73 -6.33
N TYR A 206 16.62 -1.59 -6.14
CA TYR A 206 17.30 -2.26 -7.26
C TYR A 206 16.39 -3.26 -8.00
N SER A 207 15.29 -3.70 -7.38
CA SER A 207 14.43 -4.78 -7.88
C SER A 207 12.97 -4.39 -8.13
N PHE A 208 12.51 -3.25 -7.61
CA PHE A 208 11.15 -2.79 -7.84
C PHE A 208 11.00 -1.27 -7.78
N VAL A 209 9.90 -0.79 -8.38
CA VAL A 209 9.40 0.59 -8.27
C VAL A 209 7.93 0.55 -7.90
N THR A 210 7.51 1.38 -6.95
CA THR A 210 6.09 1.54 -6.60
C THR A 210 5.54 2.88 -7.10
N PHE A 211 4.24 2.94 -7.35
CA PHE A 211 3.50 4.14 -7.76
C PHE A 211 2.29 4.42 -6.87
N ASN A 212 2.23 3.73 -5.72
CA ASN A 212 1.11 3.75 -4.77
C ASN A 212 1.39 4.63 -3.53
N GLY A 213 2.42 5.47 -3.57
CA GLY A 213 2.69 6.47 -2.54
C GLY A 213 1.77 7.69 -2.67
N LEU A 214 1.54 8.39 -1.56
CA LEU A 214 0.86 9.70 -1.53
C LEU A 214 1.71 10.83 -2.10
N LYS A 215 3.02 10.62 -2.12
CA LYS A 215 4.02 11.46 -2.75
C LYS A 215 4.72 10.66 -3.84
N ASP A 216 5.17 11.33 -4.89
CA ASP A 216 6.07 10.70 -5.84
C ASP A 216 7.47 10.50 -5.25
N LYS A 217 8.33 9.78 -5.98
CA LYS A 217 9.67 9.45 -5.48
C LYS A 217 10.58 10.66 -5.22
N TRP A 218 10.19 11.85 -5.69
CA TRP A 218 10.92 13.11 -5.49
C TRP A 218 10.28 13.98 -4.40
N GLY A 219 9.27 13.47 -3.71
CA GLY A 219 8.62 14.16 -2.60
C GLY A 219 7.55 15.16 -3.02
N ARG A 220 7.06 15.12 -4.27
CA ARG A 220 5.93 15.96 -4.71
C ARG A 220 4.61 15.28 -4.35
N ASN A 221 3.63 16.07 -3.95
CA ASN A 221 2.33 15.61 -3.47
C ASN A 221 1.45 15.17 -4.63
N LYS A 222 0.92 13.95 -4.56
CA LYS A 222 -0.15 13.53 -5.46
C LYS A 222 -1.48 14.13 -5.01
N PHE A 223 -2.43 14.25 -5.93
CA PHE A 223 -3.72 14.90 -5.64
C PHE A 223 -4.50 14.18 -4.54
N GLU A 224 -4.35 12.86 -4.46
CA GLU A 224 -4.98 11.99 -3.47
C GLU A 224 -4.60 12.37 -2.03
N LEU A 225 -3.35 12.81 -1.79
CA LEU A 225 -2.94 13.31 -0.47
C LEU A 225 -3.79 14.51 -0.04
N ARG A 226 -4.06 15.43 -0.97
CA ARG A 226 -4.91 16.61 -0.71
C ARG A 226 -6.36 16.21 -0.49
N GLN A 227 -6.86 15.21 -1.23
CA GLN A 227 -8.21 14.68 -1.06
C GLN A 227 -8.41 14.03 0.31
N LEU A 228 -7.45 13.23 0.77
CA LEU A 228 -7.46 12.66 2.12
C LEU A 228 -7.45 13.77 3.19
N ALA A 229 -6.57 14.75 3.04
CA ALA A 229 -6.44 15.84 4.00
C ALA A 229 -7.70 16.73 4.05
N ASN A 230 -8.36 16.95 2.92
CA ASN A 230 -9.68 17.58 2.87
C ASN A 230 -10.74 16.71 3.56
N ARG A 231 -10.73 15.39 3.36
CA ARG A 231 -11.68 14.48 4.01
C ARG A 231 -11.52 14.47 5.52
N TRP A 232 -10.29 14.38 6.02
CA TRP A 232 -10.01 14.21 7.46
C TRP A 232 -9.94 15.51 8.26
N GLN A 233 -9.46 16.60 7.65
CA GLN A 233 -9.25 17.89 8.33
C GLN A 233 -9.99 19.06 7.69
N ARG A 234 -10.81 18.82 6.65
CA ARG A 234 -11.50 19.88 5.90
C ARG A 234 -10.56 20.93 5.32
N LEU A 235 -9.30 20.57 5.08
CA LEU A 235 -8.32 21.43 4.41
C LEU A 235 -8.80 21.78 3.00
N THR A 236 -8.59 23.02 2.56
CA THR A 236 -9.00 23.47 1.23
C THR A 236 -8.31 22.65 0.15
N LEU A 237 -9.09 22.10 -0.78
CA LEU A 237 -8.54 21.42 -1.94
C LEU A 237 -7.88 22.44 -2.87
N PRO A 238 -6.59 22.27 -3.22
CA PRO A 238 -5.99 23.06 -4.26
C PRO A 238 -6.67 22.74 -5.60
N ARG A 239 -6.56 23.66 -6.56
CA ARG A 239 -7.01 23.40 -7.91
C ARG A 239 -6.24 22.19 -8.47
N ALA A 240 -6.97 21.14 -8.85
CA ALA A 240 -6.39 19.98 -9.50
C ALA A 240 -5.61 20.40 -10.75
N LEU A 241 -4.55 19.65 -11.06
CA LEU A 241 -3.87 19.78 -12.34
C LEU A 241 -4.88 19.49 -13.47
N PRO A 242 -4.78 20.18 -14.62
CA PRO A 242 -5.66 19.88 -15.74
C PRO A 242 -5.47 18.41 -16.16
N PRO A 243 -6.52 17.74 -16.66
CA PRO A 243 -6.39 16.38 -17.14
C PRO A 243 -5.34 16.29 -18.25
N VAL A 244 -4.40 15.37 -18.12
CA VAL A 244 -3.35 15.11 -19.12
C VAL A 244 -3.41 13.66 -19.60
N ARG A 245 -3.11 13.46 -20.88
CA ARG A 245 -2.90 12.13 -21.48
C ARG A 245 -1.61 12.11 -22.30
N ILE A 246 -1.14 10.91 -22.59
CA ILE A 246 -0.06 10.68 -23.54
C ILE A 246 -0.68 10.40 -24.90
N LEU A 247 -0.37 11.22 -25.89
CA LEU A 247 -0.68 10.95 -27.29
C LEU A 247 0.33 9.92 -27.82
N VAL A 248 -0.17 8.71 -28.06
CA VAL A 248 0.57 7.60 -28.63
C VAL A 248 0.70 7.81 -30.14
N PRO A 249 1.90 7.67 -30.73
CA PRO A 249 2.08 7.84 -32.17
C PRO A 249 1.33 6.74 -32.93
N ALA A 250 0.65 7.12 -34.01
CA ALA A 250 -0.15 6.22 -34.85
C ALA A 250 0.71 5.46 -35.88
N VAL A 251 1.79 4.84 -35.42
CA VAL A 251 2.70 4.03 -36.25
C VAL A 251 2.99 2.70 -35.57
N THR A 252 3.30 1.68 -36.36
CA THR A 252 3.66 0.36 -35.84
C THR A 252 4.92 0.44 -34.99
N THR A 253 4.86 -0.14 -33.79
CA THR A 253 5.99 -0.23 -32.87
C THR A 253 7.00 -1.25 -33.40
N VAL A 254 8.15 -0.77 -33.88
CA VAL A 254 9.26 -1.62 -34.32
C VAL A 254 10.46 -1.40 -33.41
N ALA A 255 11.12 -2.47 -32.99
CA ALA A 255 12.32 -2.40 -32.16
C ALA A 255 13.38 -1.48 -32.78
N ASN A 256 14.08 -0.71 -31.94
CA ASN A 256 15.14 0.22 -32.33
C ASN A 256 14.70 1.40 -33.22
N THR A 257 13.39 1.60 -33.43
CA THR A 257 12.88 2.82 -34.05
C THR A 257 12.65 3.92 -33.02
N ALA A 258 12.83 5.17 -33.43
CA ALA A 258 12.58 6.33 -32.59
C ALA A 258 11.14 6.81 -32.79
N LEU A 259 10.33 6.78 -31.73
CA LEU A 259 8.94 7.26 -31.75
C LEU A 259 8.77 8.46 -30.83
N THR A 260 8.10 9.50 -31.32
CA THR A 260 7.83 10.72 -30.54
C THR A 260 6.44 10.63 -29.90
N TYR A 261 6.40 10.82 -28.60
CA TYR A 261 5.18 10.90 -27.78
C TYR A 261 4.97 12.34 -27.35
N HIS A 262 3.71 12.76 -27.29
CA HIS A 262 3.34 14.10 -26.85
C HIS A 262 2.43 14.04 -25.63
N ALA A 263 2.57 15.00 -24.72
CA ALA A 263 1.56 15.27 -23.71
C ALA A 263 0.41 16.05 -24.37
N ILE A 264 -0.83 15.64 -24.08
CA ILE A 264 -2.03 16.38 -24.46
C ILE A 264 -2.81 16.76 -23.21
N ILE A 265 -3.39 17.96 -23.23
CA ILE A 265 -4.00 18.59 -22.06
C ILE A 265 -5.43 18.96 -22.40
N ASN A 266 -6.34 18.71 -21.46
CA ASN A 266 -7.72 19.09 -21.61
C ASN A 266 -7.95 20.50 -21.04
N HIS A 267 -8.29 21.44 -21.93
CA HIS A 267 -8.74 22.78 -21.59
C HIS A 267 -10.23 22.88 -21.87
N ASN A 268 -11.05 22.92 -20.81
CA ASN A 268 -12.51 23.11 -20.89
C ASN A 268 -13.21 22.13 -21.86
N GLY A 269 -12.82 20.85 -21.83
CA GLY A 269 -13.38 19.81 -22.69
C GLY A 269 -12.60 19.56 -23.99
N LEU A 270 -11.69 20.45 -24.38
CA LEU A 270 -10.90 20.33 -25.62
C LEU A 270 -9.50 19.80 -25.34
N TRP A 271 -9.12 18.73 -26.03
CA TRP A 271 -7.76 18.17 -25.97
C TRP A 271 -6.85 18.87 -26.98
N GLY A 272 -5.72 19.41 -26.51
CA GLY A 272 -4.68 20.02 -27.35
C GLY A 272 -3.28 19.55 -26.94
N LEU A 273 -2.29 19.79 -27.79
CA LEU A 273 -0.88 19.55 -27.46
C LEU A 273 -0.45 20.46 -26.29
N ALA A 274 0.27 19.89 -25.33
CA ALA A 274 0.83 20.65 -24.23
C ALA A 274 1.83 21.71 -24.75
N GLY A 275 1.64 22.96 -24.33
CA GLY A 275 2.56 24.06 -24.62
C GLY A 275 3.48 24.41 -23.45
N ALA A 276 4.55 25.16 -23.73
CA ALA A 276 5.46 25.69 -22.70
C ALA A 276 4.80 26.75 -21.79
N THR A 277 3.70 27.35 -22.21
CA THR A 277 3.03 28.47 -21.53
C THR A 277 2.09 28.04 -20.40
N GLU A 278 1.94 26.75 -20.13
CA GLU A 278 0.95 26.24 -19.17
C GLU A 278 1.41 26.23 -17.71
N GLY A 279 2.67 26.63 -17.44
CA GLY A 279 3.27 26.56 -16.12
C GLY A 279 3.28 25.13 -15.55
N LEU A 280 3.36 24.14 -16.44
CA LEU A 280 3.46 22.72 -16.13
C LEU A 280 4.85 22.22 -16.48
N GLU A 281 5.39 21.40 -15.62
CA GLU A 281 6.64 20.70 -15.86
C GLU A 281 6.35 19.26 -16.24
N PHE A 282 7.02 18.76 -17.27
CA PHE A 282 6.83 17.43 -17.82
C PHE A 282 8.12 16.63 -17.69
N LYS A 283 8.02 15.42 -17.13
CA LYS A 283 9.14 14.50 -16.97
C LYS A 283 8.75 13.11 -17.45
N TRP A 284 9.51 12.61 -18.43
CA TRP A 284 9.27 11.34 -19.07
C TRP A 284 10.22 10.26 -18.55
N VAL A 285 9.66 9.08 -18.31
CA VAL A 285 10.39 7.95 -17.77
C VAL A 285 9.88 6.66 -18.39
N LEU A 286 10.82 5.79 -18.76
CA LEU A 286 10.56 4.44 -19.21
C LEU A 286 10.59 3.52 -18.00
N VAL A 287 9.55 2.73 -17.82
CA VAL A 287 9.45 1.79 -16.70
C VAL A 287 9.45 0.38 -17.26
N LYS A 288 10.42 -0.42 -16.83
CA LYS A 288 10.45 -1.85 -17.13
C LYS A 288 9.45 -2.56 -16.22
N VAL A 289 8.69 -3.49 -16.77
CA VAL A 289 7.71 -4.29 -16.02
C VAL A 289 7.97 -5.78 -16.16
N ASP A 290 7.49 -6.57 -15.20
CA ASP A 290 7.45 -8.03 -15.30
C ASP A 290 6.21 -8.52 -16.08
N ALA A 291 5.98 -9.84 -16.09
CA ALA A 291 4.84 -10.47 -16.76
C ALA A 291 3.47 -10.12 -16.13
N PHE A 292 3.46 -9.63 -14.89
CA PHE A 292 2.28 -9.24 -14.13
C PHE A 292 2.08 -7.72 -14.11
N ASP A 293 2.83 -6.97 -14.92
CA ASP A 293 2.81 -5.51 -15.01
C ASP A 293 3.35 -4.80 -13.74
N ASN A 294 4.07 -5.52 -12.87
CA ASN A 294 4.78 -4.93 -11.74
C ASN A 294 6.01 -4.17 -12.23
N ALA A 295 6.23 -2.96 -11.73
CA ALA A 295 7.35 -2.15 -12.15
C ALA A 295 8.66 -2.58 -11.46
N LEU A 296 9.69 -2.80 -12.27
CA LEU A 296 10.99 -3.31 -11.84
C LEU A 296 12.04 -2.21 -11.74
N SER A 297 12.06 -1.30 -12.71
CA SER A 297 13.03 -0.21 -12.76
C SER A 297 12.53 0.95 -13.61
N MET A 298 13.15 2.12 -13.41
CA MET A 298 12.81 3.36 -14.09
C MET A 298 14.04 3.96 -14.76
N LYS A 299 13.88 4.43 -16.00
CA LYS A 299 14.91 5.13 -16.77
C LYS A 299 14.39 6.49 -17.21
N PHE A 300 15.08 7.56 -16.82
CA PHE A 300 14.76 8.92 -17.28
C PHE A 300 14.98 9.04 -18.80
N LEU A 301 14.00 9.64 -19.49
CA LEU A 301 14.03 9.83 -20.94
C LEU A 301 14.21 11.29 -21.34
N GLY A 302 13.64 12.23 -20.57
CA GLY A 302 13.71 13.65 -20.89
C GLY A 302 12.66 14.49 -20.18
N THR A 303 12.70 15.78 -20.44
CA THR A 303 11.73 16.77 -19.96
C THR A 303 11.09 17.52 -21.13
N GLY A 304 9.91 18.09 -20.89
CA GLY A 304 9.18 18.91 -21.88
C GLY A 304 7.91 18.24 -22.40
N PRO A 305 7.11 18.94 -23.21
CA PRO A 305 5.79 18.49 -23.62
C PRO A 305 5.81 17.27 -24.56
N GLN A 306 6.98 16.84 -25.00
CA GLN A 306 7.17 15.66 -25.84
C GLN A 306 8.47 14.95 -25.50
N VAL A 307 8.57 13.68 -25.88
CA VAL A 307 9.79 12.90 -25.79
C VAL A 307 9.92 11.97 -26.98
N THR A 308 11.14 11.83 -27.51
CA THR A 308 11.47 10.81 -28.49
C THR A 308 12.06 9.61 -27.77
N VAL A 309 11.43 8.46 -27.94
CA VAL A 309 11.80 7.21 -27.27
C VAL A 309 12.36 6.25 -28.29
N SER A 310 13.59 5.77 -28.05
CA SER A 310 14.13 4.62 -28.79
C SER A 310 13.42 3.36 -28.31
N MET A 311 12.66 2.71 -29.20
CA MET A 311 11.90 1.53 -28.86
C MET A 311 12.82 0.39 -28.41
N PRO A 312 12.62 -0.18 -27.21
CA PRO A 312 13.40 -1.32 -26.76
C PRO A 312 13.07 -2.56 -27.60
N GLU A 313 13.93 -3.57 -27.57
CA GLU A 313 13.70 -4.84 -28.28
C GLU A 313 12.38 -5.51 -27.88
N ASN A 314 11.98 -5.36 -26.61
CA ASN A 314 10.70 -5.83 -26.10
C ASN A 314 9.86 -4.65 -25.56
N PRO A 315 9.04 -4.00 -26.41
CA PRO A 315 8.16 -2.91 -26.00
C PRO A 315 7.09 -3.34 -24.98
N ILE A 316 6.64 -4.60 -25.02
CA ILE A 316 5.61 -5.14 -24.12
C ILE A 316 6.10 -5.18 -22.67
N ALA A 317 7.40 -5.41 -22.46
CA ALA A 317 8.03 -5.38 -21.14
C ALA A 317 8.30 -3.96 -20.60
N ASN A 318 7.77 -2.93 -21.26
CA ASN A 318 8.00 -1.53 -20.88
C ASN A 318 6.71 -0.71 -20.91
N ARG A 319 6.70 0.36 -20.12
CA ARG A 319 5.62 1.35 -20.02
C ARG A 319 6.22 2.74 -20.06
N LEU A 320 5.53 3.66 -20.72
CA LEU A 320 5.89 5.07 -20.71
C LEU A 320 5.12 5.77 -19.59
N TYR A 321 5.85 6.42 -18.70
CA TYR A 321 5.31 7.23 -17.63
C TYR A 321 5.61 8.70 -17.90
N LEU A 322 4.60 9.54 -17.70
CA LEU A 322 4.69 10.99 -17.74
C LEU A 322 4.31 11.55 -16.38
N TYR A 323 5.25 12.22 -15.74
CA TYR A 323 5.02 13.03 -14.56
C TYR A 323 4.72 14.46 -15.01
N VAL A 324 3.59 15.00 -14.58
CA VAL A 324 3.20 16.39 -14.82
C VAL A 324 3.09 17.07 -13.48
N SER A 325 3.85 18.14 -13.27
CA SER A 325 3.88 18.86 -12.00
C SER A 325 3.65 20.36 -12.14
N ARG A 326 3.15 20.97 -11.06
CA ARG A 326 3.11 22.42 -10.86
C ARG A 326 3.49 22.71 -9.40
N GLY A 327 4.63 23.36 -9.19
CA GLY A 327 5.17 23.52 -7.84
C GLY A 327 5.37 22.15 -7.18
N ASN A 328 4.78 21.96 -5.99
CA ASN A 328 4.92 20.70 -5.25
C ASN A 328 3.83 19.66 -5.55
N ASP A 329 2.92 19.90 -6.48
CA ASP A 329 1.87 18.93 -6.82
C ASP A 329 2.21 18.19 -8.12
N VAL A 330 1.85 16.90 -8.20
CA VAL A 330 2.17 16.03 -9.33
C VAL A 330 1.01 15.08 -9.69
N GLN A 331 0.86 14.81 -10.98
CA GLN A 331 0.05 13.71 -11.51
C GLN A 331 0.91 12.80 -12.39
N ILE A 332 0.61 11.50 -12.38
CA ILE A 332 1.37 10.48 -13.11
C ILE A 332 0.46 9.82 -14.14
N ILE A 333 0.87 9.83 -15.39
CA ILE A 333 0.14 9.24 -16.51
C ILE A 333 0.95 8.06 -17.04
N LYS A 334 0.30 6.90 -17.17
CA LYS A 334 0.89 5.67 -17.70
C LYS A 334 0.34 5.37 -19.10
N SER A 335 1.21 4.93 -20.00
CA SER A 335 0.85 4.41 -21.32
C SER A 335 1.65 3.15 -21.64
N LYS A 336 1.06 2.26 -22.46
CA LYS A 336 1.82 1.24 -23.19
C LYS A 336 2.71 1.91 -24.25
N LEU A 337 3.74 1.20 -24.69
CA LEU A 337 4.57 1.63 -25.81
C LEU A 337 3.90 1.24 -27.13
N GLY A 338 3.32 2.25 -27.79
CA GLY A 338 2.70 2.09 -29.10
C GLY A 338 1.36 1.34 -29.06
N LEU A 339 0.88 0.93 -30.24
CA LEU A 339 -0.39 0.24 -30.44
C LEU A 339 -0.29 -1.28 -30.28
#